data_AF-A0A1W1VZE3-F1
#
_entry.id   AF-A0A1W1VZE3-F1
#
_cell.length_a   1.000
_cell.length_b   1.000
_cell.length_c   1.000
_cell.angle_alpha   90.00
_cell.angle_beta   90.00
_cell.angle_gamma   90.00
#
_symmetry.space_group_name_H-M   'P 1'
#
loop_
_entity.id
_entity.type
_entity.pdbx_description
1 polymer ?
#
loop_
_entity_poly.entity_id
_entity_poly.type
_entity_poly.pdbx_seq_one_letter_code
_entity_poly.pdbx_strand_id
1 'polypeptide(L)' 'MHSETIAPSAPAVLLKNVEQAARNLHGVIYETLLQQNLGLSAAYDATIYLKREDL' A
#
# COMPACT_ATOMS: atom_id res chain seq x y z
N MET A 1 -35.38 -3.83 18.79
CA MET A 1 -34.00 -4.08 18.32
C MET A 1 -33.93 -3.64 16.87
N HIS A 2 -33.32 -2.50 16.59
CA HIS A 2 -33.14 -2.05 15.21
C HIS A 2 -31.83 -2.64 14.69
N SER A 3 -31.93 -3.58 13.75
CA SER A 3 -30.78 -4.13 13.05
C SER A 3 -30.31 -3.11 12.03
N GLU A 4 -29.15 -2.49 12.27
CA GLU A 4 -28.45 -1.72 11.24
C GLU A 4 -27.80 -2.70 10.26
N THR A 5 -28.39 -2.80 9.08
CA THR A 5 -27.73 -3.43 7.92
C THR A 5 -26.61 -2.49 7.46
N ILE A 6 -25.36 -2.85 7.74
CA ILE A 6 -24.19 -2.14 7.17
C ILE A 6 -24.12 -2.52 5.69
N ALA A 7 -24.72 -1.70 4.83
CA ALA A 7 -24.54 -1.81 3.39
C ALA A 7 -23.07 -1.50 3.05
N PRO A 8 -22.40 -2.27 2.18
CA PRO A 8 -21.03 -1.98 1.79
C PRO A 8 -21.00 -0.63 1.05
N SER A 9 -20.43 0.39 1.70
CA SER A 9 -20.23 1.71 1.09
C SER A 9 -19.17 1.60 0.00
N ALA A 10 -19.44 2.19 -1.16
CA ALA A 10 -18.42 2.32 -2.20
C ALA A 10 -17.15 3.00 -1.63
N PRO A 11 -15.95 2.58 -2.05
CA PRO A 11 -14.72 3.17 -1.55
C PRO A 11 -14.65 4.65 -1.92
N ALA A 12 -14.34 5.50 -0.95
CA ALA A 12 -14.24 6.95 -1.12
C ALA A 12 -13.14 7.36 -2.12
N VAL A 13 -12.18 6.47 -2.39
CA VAL A 13 -11.07 6.67 -3.33
C VAL A 13 -11.07 5.51 -4.32
N LEU A 14 -11.04 5.83 -5.62
CA LEU A 14 -10.99 4.84 -6.69
C LEU A 14 -9.55 4.67 -7.19
N LEU A 15 -9.27 3.55 -7.85
CA LEU A 15 -7.96 3.26 -8.44
C LEU A 15 -7.45 4.41 -9.32
N LYS A 16 -8.31 4.98 -10.17
CA LYS A 16 -7.98 6.12 -11.04
C LYS A 16 -7.44 7.33 -10.28
N ASN A 17 -7.86 7.52 -9.02
CA ASN A 17 -7.37 8.62 -8.19
C ASN A 17 -5.91 8.35 -7.75
N VAL A 18 -5.60 7.11 -7.37
CA VAL A 18 -4.24 6.68 -6.98
C VAL A 18 -3.29 6.75 -8.18
N GLU A 19 -3.73 6.28 -9.35
CA GLU A 19 -2.96 6.35 -10.59
C GLU A 19 -2.67 7.81 -10.99
N GLN A 20 -3.66 8.70 -10.83
CA GLN A 20 -3.46 10.13 -11.10
C GLN A 20 -2.48 10.75 -10.09
N ALA A 21 -2.56 10.38 -8.81
CA ALA A 21 -1.60 10.84 -7.81
C ALA A 21 -0.17 10.39 -8.14
N ALA A 22 0.03 9.14 -8.59
CA ALA A 22 1.33 8.64 -9.02
C ALA A 22 1.88 9.44 -10.21
N ARG A 23 1.04 9.77 -11.20
CA ARG A 23 1.45 10.65 -12.33
C ARG A 23 1.83 12.05 -11.87
N ASN A 24 1.07 12.64 -10.94
CA ASN A 24 1.35 13.98 -10.42
C ASN A 24 2.66 14.04 -9.64
N LEU A 25 3.03 12.96 -8.93
CA LEU A 25 4.24 12.88 -8.12
C LEU A 25 5.47 12.46 -8.95
N HIS A 26 5.29 12.02 -10.19
CA HIS A 26 6.39 11.60 -11.06
C HIS A 26 7.38 12.75 -11.29
N GLY A 27 8.65 12.53 -10.95
CA GLY A 27 9.71 13.54 -11.04
C GLY A 27 9.72 14.56 -9.89
N VAL A 28 8.75 14.51 -8.96
CA VAL A 28 8.71 15.31 -7.73
C VAL A 28 9.27 14.51 -6.55
N ILE A 29 8.96 13.21 -6.51
CA ILE A 29 9.49 12.26 -5.53
C ILE A 29 10.37 11.22 -6.24
N TYR A 30 11.25 10.59 -5.47
CA TYR A 30 11.99 9.42 -5.92
C TYR A 30 11.26 8.14 -5.51
N GLU A 31 11.34 7.11 -6.35
CA GLU A 31 10.85 5.80 -5.96
C GLU A 31 11.79 5.18 -4.92
N THR A 32 11.25 4.88 -3.74
CA THR A 32 12.01 4.29 -2.63
C THR A 32 12.35 2.83 -2.90
N LEU A 33 13.42 2.34 -2.29
CA LEU A 33 13.88 0.96 -2.47
C LEU A 33 12.90 -0.05 -1.88
N LEU A 34 12.77 -1.20 -2.55
CA LEU A 34 12.13 -2.40 -2.02
C LEU A 34 13.23 -3.42 -1.72
N GLN A 35 13.45 -3.72 -0.44
CA GLN A 35 14.58 -4.56 -0.01
C GLN A 35 14.07 -5.87 0.60
N GLN A 36 14.58 -7.01 0.14
CA GLN A 36 14.26 -8.29 0.77
C GLN A 36 14.92 -8.36 2.16
N ASN A 37 14.15 -8.76 3.17
CA ASN A 37 14.68 -9.03 4.50
C ASN A 37 14.81 -10.53 4.70
N LEU A 38 16.04 -11.05 4.62
CA LEU A 38 16.33 -12.48 4.75
C LEU A 38 16.01 -13.04 6.14
N GLY A 39 16.28 -12.27 7.21
CA GLY A 39 16.04 -12.72 8.58
C GLY A 39 14.56 -12.89 8.89
N LEU A 40 13.75 -11.88 8.53
CA LEU A 40 12.28 -11.97 8.65
C LEU A 40 11.74 -13.06 7.72
N SER A 41 12.28 -13.17 6.51
CA SER A 41 11.82 -14.19 5.58
C SER A 41 12.00 -15.60 6.12
N ALA A 42 13.16 -15.87 6.73
CA ALA A 42 13.41 -17.16 7.39
C ALA A 42 12.56 -17.35 8.65
N ALA A 43 12.36 -16.30 9.45
CA ALA A 43 11.59 -16.39 10.71
C ALA A 43 10.11 -16.70 10.48
N TYR A 44 9.54 -16.23 9.37
CA TYR A 44 8.11 -16.37 9.06
C TYR A 44 7.82 -17.37 7.94
N ASP A 45 8.83 -18.07 7.41
CA ASP A 45 8.73 -18.96 6.25
C ASP A 45 7.96 -18.31 5.08
N ALA A 46 8.29 -17.04 4.80
CA ALA A 46 7.61 -16.22 3.80
C ALA A 46 8.60 -15.25 3.14
N THR A 47 8.39 -14.86 1.89
CA THR A 47 9.25 -13.83 1.26
C THR A 47 8.83 -12.44 1.73
N ILE A 48 9.66 -11.82 2.58
CA ILE A 48 9.36 -10.51 3.17
C ILE A 48 10.23 -9.43 2.53
N TYR A 49 9.56 -8.38 2.05
CA TYR A 49 10.19 -7.16 1.53
C TYR A 49 9.84 -5.96 2.41
N LEU A 50 10.81 -5.05 2.58
CA LEU A 50 10.64 -3.77 3.25
C LEU A 50 10.61 -2.67 2.19
N LYS A 51 9.53 -1.88 2.18
CA LYS A 51 9.42 -0.66 1.37
C LYS A 51 9.97 0.52 2.20
N ARG A 52 11.06 1.13 1.73
CA ARG A 52 11.84 2.12 2.47
C ARG A 52 11.30 3.55 2.32
N GLU A 53 10.04 3.78 2.69
CA GLU A 53 9.43 5.13 2.71
C GLU A 53 10.04 6.06 3.78
N ASP A 54 10.95 5.55 4.60
CA ASP A 54 11.76 6.33 5.55
C ASP A 54 12.93 7.10 4.89
N LEU A 55 13.21 6.81 3.60
CA LEU A 55 14.24 7.47 2.78
C LEU A 55 13.63 8.58 1.91
#